data_AF-A0A8B9Z3Q3-F1
#
_entry.id   AF-A0A8B9Z3Q3-F1
#
_cell.length_a   1.000
_cell.length_b   1.000
_cell.length_c   1.000
_cell.angle_alpha   90.00
_cell.angle_beta   90.00
_cell.angle_gamma   90.00
#
_symmetry.space_group_name_H-M   'P 1'
#
loop_
_entity.id
_entity.type
_entity.pdbx_description
1 polymer ?
#
loop_
_entity_poly.entity_id
_entity_poly.type
_entity_poly.pdbx_seq_one_letter_code
_entity_poly.pdbx_strand_id
1 'polypeptide(L)'
;ILGDKPETLAKKSWFGNFINLEKEEQIFVVIKDKPLSSIKADIVHAFLSIPSLSHSVISQTSFRAEYKSTGGPAVFQKPVKFQVDITYTEGGEAQKENGIYSVTFTLLSGPSRRFKRVVETIQAQLLSTHDQPSVQQLSAAFSDGQKVANSFQQCDQILGPILW
;
A
#
# COMPACT_ATOMS: atom_id res chain seq x y z
N ILE A 1 32.88 47.42 2.84
CA ILE A 1 33.50 46.11 3.20
C ILE A 1 33.54 46.07 4.71
N LEU A 2 33.01 45.13 5.50
CA LEU A 2 32.30 43.86 5.34
C LEU A 2 30.96 44.04 6.09
N GLY A 3 29.82 43.53 5.64
CA GLY A 3 29.59 42.13 5.32
C GLY A 3 28.60 41.61 6.35
N ASP A 4 27.33 41.55 5.94
CA ASP A 4 26.22 40.94 6.65
C ASP A 4 26.63 39.60 7.27
N LYS A 5 26.41 39.47 8.59
CA LYS A 5 26.60 38.22 9.28
C LYS A 5 25.31 37.40 9.11
N PRO A 6 25.36 36.23 8.46
CA PRO A 6 24.16 35.46 8.15
C PRO A 6 23.53 34.92 9.44
N GLU A 7 22.29 35.35 9.64
CA GLU A 7 21.09 34.53 9.78
C GLU A 7 21.29 33.14 10.43
N THR A 8 20.80 33.05 11.65
CA THR A 8 20.24 31.87 12.32
C THR A 8 20.75 30.52 11.79
N LEU A 9 21.84 30.06 12.39
CA LEU A 9 22.15 28.63 12.46
C LEU A 9 21.12 27.94 13.39
N ALA A 10 19.86 27.91 12.97
CA ALA A 10 19.03 26.75 13.26
C ALA A 10 19.75 25.58 12.59
N LYS A 11 20.57 24.88 13.38
CA LYS A 11 21.00 23.53 13.06
C LYS A 11 19.76 22.81 12.51
N LYS A 12 19.79 22.53 11.21
CA LYS A 12 18.87 21.61 10.53
C LYS A 12 18.53 20.49 11.50
N SER A 13 17.29 20.53 11.97
CA SER A 13 16.84 19.82 13.15
C SER A 13 16.92 18.32 12.89
N TRP A 14 18.00 17.67 13.33
CA TRP A 14 18.02 16.21 13.48
C TRP A 14 16.99 15.76 14.54
N PHE A 15 16.58 16.69 15.42
CA PHE A 15 15.46 16.52 16.35
C PHE A 15 14.08 16.62 15.68
N GLY A 16 13.99 16.73 14.35
CA GLY A 16 12.73 16.65 13.61
C GLY A 16 12.05 15.28 13.65
N ASN A 17 12.74 14.24 14.14
CA ASN A 17 12.21 12.88 14.26
C ASN A 17 11.59 12.56 15.63
N PHE A 18 11.64 13.46 16.63
CA PHE A 18 11.22 13.14 18.00
C PHE A 18 9.82 13.69 18.39
N ILE A 19 9.34 14.76 17.73
CA ILE A 19 8.00 15.34 17.96
C ILE A 19 6.99 14.80 16.92
N ASN A 20 7.12 13.52 16.57
CA ASN A 20 6.17 12.81 15.72
C ASN A 20 5.71 11.50 16.38
N LEU A 21 5.92 11.34 17.70
CA LEU A 21 5.71 10.06 18.37
C LEU A 21 4.23 9.63 18.43
N GLU A 22 3.30 10.59 18.52
CA GLU A 22 1.84 10.31 18.50
C GLU A 22 1.27 10.13 17.08
N LYS A 23 1.90 10.74 16.07
CA LYS A 23 1.58 10.50 14.65
C LYS A 23 2.40 9.34 14.05
N GLU A 24 3.32 8.73 14.81
CA GLU A 24 4.23 7.68 14.35
C GLU A 24 3.54 6.33 14.09
N GLU A 25 2.33 6.16 14.61
CA GLU A 25 1.54 4.93 14.44
C GLU A 25 0.76 4.93 13.12
N GLN A 26 0.50 6.09 12.54
CA GLN A 26 -0.33 6.21 11.34
C GLN A 26 0.43 6.78 10.15
N ILE A 27 0.37 6.09 9.02
CA ILE A 27 0.94 6.54 7.74
C ILE A 27 -0.21 6.67 6.74
N PHE A 28 -0.31 7.80 6.07
CA PHE A 28 -1.37 8.08 5.10
C PHE A 28 -0.81 8.17 3.69
N VAL A 29 -1.56 7.64 2.73
CA VAL A 29 -1.25 7.73 1.30
C VAL A 29 -2.47 8.24 0.59
N VAL A 30 -2.34 9.35 -0.13
CA VAL A 30 -3.40 9.86 -0.99
C VAL A 30 -3.28 9.19 -2.35
N ILE A 31 -4.37 8.57 -2.79
CA ILE A 31 -4.47 7.92 -4.09
C ILE A 31 -5.51 8.69 -4.90
N LYS A 32 -5.09 9.21 -6.05
CA LYS A 32 -5.96 9.90 -7.00
C LYS A 32 -6.12 9.04 -8.23
N ASP A 33 -7.26 9.20 -8.90
CA ASP A 33 -7.49 8.62 -10.24
C ASP A 33 -7.26 7.09 -10.31
N LYS A 34 -7.49 6.39 -9.19
CA LYS A 34 -7.54 4.93 -9.15
C LYS A 34 -8.90 4.48 -8.64
N PRO A 35 -9.56 3.51 -9.31
CA PRO A 35 -10.77 2.93 -8.78
C PRO A 35 -10.46 2.10 -7.52
N LEU A 36 -11.42 2.02 -6.59
CA LEU A 36 -11.27 1.27 -5.33
C LEU A 36 -10.83 -0.18 -5.54
N SER A 37 -11.30 -0.83 -6.61
CA SER A 37 -10.93 -2.21 -6.95
C SER A 37 -9.43 -2.36 -7.21
N SER A 38 -8.83 -1.44 -7.98
CA SER A 38 -7.39 -1.43 -8.24
C SER A 38 -6.59 -1.18 -6.96
N ILE A 39 -7.03 -0.25 -6.11
CA ILE A 39 -6.36 0.02 -4.82
C ILE A 39 -6.33 -1.24 -3.94
N LYS A 40 -7.45 -1.96 -3.86
CA LYS A 40 -7.51 -3.23 -3.13
C LYS A 40 -6.61 -4.30 -3.74
N ALA A 41 -6.61 -4.43 -5.06
CA ALA A 41 -5.76 -5.38 -5.77
C ALA A 41 -4.27 -5.11 -5.50
N ASP A 42 -3.84 -3.84 -5.58
CA ASP A 42 -2.47 -3.42 -5.30
C ASP A 42 -2.06 -3.76 -3.85
N ILE A 43 -2.95 -3.53 -2.87
CA ILE A 43 -2.70 -3.87 -1.46
C ILE A 43 -2.56 -5.39 -1.27
N VAL A 44 -3.49 -6.17 -1.81
CA VAL A 44 -3.45 -7.64 -1.68
C VAL A 44 -2.21 -8.20 -2.38
N HIS A 45 -1.89 -7.69 -3.56
CA HIS A 45 -0.68 -8.07 -4.29
C HIS A 45 0.59 -7.75 -3.48
N ALA A 46 0.65 -6.56 -2.87
CA ALA A 46 1.75 -6.20 -1.99
C ALA A 46 1.87 -7.16 -0.79
N PHE A 47 0.75 -7.51 -0.14
CA PHE A 47 0.77 -8.46 0.98
C PHE A 47 1.32 -9.83 0.58
N LEU A 48 0.92 -10.35 -0.58
CA LEU A 48 1.42 -11.63 -1.09
C LEU A 48 2.89 -11.57 -1.51
N SER A 49 3.38 -10.39 -1.93
CA SER A 49 4.77 -10.19 -2.33
C SER A 49 5.75 -10.09 -1.15
N ILE A 50 5.26 -9.82 0.07
CA ILE A 50 6.09 -9.70 1.27
C ILE A 50 6.15 -11.05 1.99
N PRO A 51 7.33 -11.71 2.05
CA PRO A 51 7.46 -12.99 2.72
C PRO A 51 7.09 -12.91 4.20
N SER A 52 6.44 -13.95 4.73
CA SER A 52 6.07 -14.04 6.15
C SER A 52 5.10 -12.94 6.64
N LEU A 53 4.40 -12.29 5.71
CA LEU A 53 3.25 -11.43 5.99
C LEU A 53 1.97 -12.23 5.77
N SER A 54 1.11 -12.25 6.79
CA SER A 54 -0.25 -12.79 6.72
C SER A 54 -1.26 -11.65 6.84
N HIS A 55 -2.39 -11.75 6.14
CA HIS A 55 -3.45 -10.75 6.19
C HIS A 55 -4.84 -11.37 6.31
N SER A 56 -5.79 -10.58 6.81
CA SER A 56 -7.22 -10.89 6.78
C SER A 56 -8.03 -9.65 6.38
N VAL A 57 -9.20 -9.88 5.80
CA VAL A 57 -10.17 -8.83 5.46
C VAL A 57 -11.04 -8.60 6.69
N ILE A 58 -11.12 -7.35 7.16
CA ILE A 58 -11.93 -6.96 8.33
C ILE A 58 -13.24 -6.32 7.90
N SER A 59 -13.20 -5.56 6.81
CA SER A 59 -14.38 -4.92 6.23
C SER A 59 -14.22 -4.79 4.72
N GLN A 60 -15.25 -4.28 4.06
CA GLN A 60 -15.19 -3.99 2.62
C GLN A 60 -14.03 -3.04 2.26
N THR A 61 -13.49 -2.24 3.18
CA THR A 61 -12.40 -1.30 2.90
C THR A 61 -11.29 -1.35 3.94
N SER A 62 -11.23 -2.42 4.75
CA SER A 62 -10.27 -2.55 5.84
C SER A 62 -9.61 -3.92 5.86
N PHE A 63 -8.30 -3.92 6.07
CA PHE A 63 -7.47 -5.11 6.18
C PHE A 63 -6.67 -5.12 7.48
N ARG A 64 -6.40 -6.31 7.97
CA ARG A 64 -5.50 -6.56 9.09
C ARG A 64 -4.30 -7.30 8.56
N ALA A 65 -3.10 -6.86 8.91
CA ALA A 65 -1.87 -7.53 8.52
C ALA A 65 -0.97 -7.79 9.73
N GLU A 66 -0.28 -8.93 9.68
CA GLU A 66 0.73 -9.34 10.64
C GLU A 66 1.98 -9.79 9.89
N TYR A 67 3.12 -9.14 10.20
CA TYR A 67 4.42 -9.47 9.65
C TYR A 67 5.34 -10.07 10.72
N LYS A 68 5.84 -11.27 10.44
CA LYS A 68 6.81 -11.99 11.28
C LYS A 68 8.17 -11.99 10.60
N SER A 69 9.17 -11.40 11.25
CA SER A 69 10.55 -11.40 10.75
C SER A 69 11.20 -12.76 11.01
N THR A 70 11.89 -13.30 10.01
CA THR A 70 12.56 -14.60 10.04
C THR A 70 13.98 -14.57 10.61
N GLY A 71 14.49 -13.40 11.01
CA GLY A 71 15.85 -13.26 11.54
C GLY A 71 15.93 -13.45 13.06
N GLY A 72 16.55 -14.53 13.53
CA GLY A 72 16.93 -14.75 14.94
C GLY A 72 15.96 -15.62 15.76
N PRO A 73 16.28 -15.94 17.03
CA PRO A 73 15.45 -16.80 17.87
C PRO A 73 14.02 -16.24 17.97
N ALA A 74 13.03 -17.04 17.57
CA ALA A 74 11.63 -16.63 17.40
C ALA A 74 11.00 -16.01 18.68
N VAL A 75 11.51 -16.38 19.84
CA VAL A 75 11.02 -15.94 21.16
C VAL A 75 11.23 -14.45 21.46
N PHE A 76 12.08 -13.74 20.71
CA PHE A 76 12.32 -12.29 20.91
C PHE A 76 11.84 -11.42 19.75
N GLN A 77 11.31 -12.02 18.69
CA GLN A 77 10.85 -11.31 17.49
C GLN A 77 9.38 -10.93 17.64
N LYS A 78 9.08 -9.80 18.30
CA LYS A 78 7.70 -9.28 18.36
C LYS A 78 7.19 -9.03 16.93
N PRO A 79 6.04 -9.62 16.52
CA PRO A 79 5.48 -9.39 15.20
C PRO A 79 5.03 -7.95 15.05
N VAL A 80 4.98 -7.48 13.80
CA VAL A 80 4.38 -6.18 13.47
C VAL A 80 2.93 -6.43 13.09
N LYS A 81 1.99 -5.87 13.84
CA LYS A 81 0.57 -5.92 13.50
C LYS A 81 0.10 -4.53 13.14
N PHE A 82 -0.55 -4.39 11.99
CA PHE A 82 -1.10 -3.11 11.54
C PHE A 82 -2.44 -3.28 10.82
N GLN A 83 -3.21 -2.19 10.76
CA GLN A 83 -4.43 -2.08 9.99
C GLN A 83 -4.17 -1.29 8.72
N VAL A 84 -4.92 -1.58 7.67
CA VAL A 84 -4.97 -0.78 6.45
C VAL A 84 -6.41 -0.44 6.17
N ASP A 85 -6.75 0.85 6.18
CA ASP A 85 -8.09 1.35 5.91
C ASP A 85 -8.09 2.22 4.65
N ILE A 86 -9.07 1.99 3.77
CA ILE A 86 -9.30 2.81 2.59
C ILE A 86 -10.51 3.70 2.87
N THR A 87 -10.34 5.00 2.80
CA THR A 87 -11.42 5.98 2.94
C THR A 87 -11.56 6.79 1.67
N TYR A 88 -12.81 7.12 1.32
CA TYR A 88 -13.10 8.03 0.22
C TYR A 88 -13.12 9.46 0.77
N THR A 89 -12.34 10.35 0.15
CA THR A 89 -12.39 11.79 0.43
C THR A 89 -13.12 12.45 -0.75
N GLU A 90 -14.32 12.92 -0.47
CA GLU A 90 -15.33 13.24 -1.47
C GLU A 90 -14.97 14.42 -2.39
N GLY A 91 -15.30 14.22 -3.68
CA GLY A 91 -15.55 15.28 -4.66
C GLY A 91 -16.84 14.97 -5.43
N GLY A 92 -18.00 15.04 -4.76
CA GLY A 92 -19.35 14.87 -5.34
C GLY A 92 -19.70 13.47 -5.84
N GLU A 93 -20.98 13.10 -5.74
CA GLU A 93 -21.51 11.76 -6.06
C GLU A 93 -21.36 11.33 -7.54
N ALA A 94 -20.98 12.24 -8.45
CA ALA A 94 -20.98 12.01 -9.89
C ALA A 94 -19.69 11.40 -10.47
N GLN A 95 -18.63 11.18 -9.67
CA GLN A 95 -17.33 10.71 -10.15
C GLN A 95 -16.71 9.66 -9.21
N LYS A 96 -17.44 8.60 -8.88
CA LYS A 96 -16.91 7.49 -8.07
C LYS A 96 -15.76 6.72 -8.75
N GLU A 97 -15.64 6.81 -10.07
CA GLU A 97 -14.56 6.14 -10.83
C GLU A 97 -13.20 6.87 -10.70
N ASN A 98 -13.21 8.19 -10.45
CA ASN A 98 -12.02 9.04 -10.31
C ASN A 98 -11.92 9.70 -8.93
N GLY A 99 -12.44 9.00 -7.91
CA GLY A 99 -12.44 9.46 -6.54
C GLY A 99 -11.04 9.67 -5.96
N ILE A 100 -10.88 10.66 -5.07
CA ILE A 100 -9.69 10.74 -4.23
C ILE A 100 -9.90 9.78 -3.06
N TYR A 101 -9.05 8.77 -2.98
CA TYR A 101 -9.00 7.85 -1.86
C TYR A 101 -7.82 8.19 -0.96
N SER A 102 -7.94 7.82 0.32
CA SER A 102 -6.80 7.77 1.21
C SER A 102 -6.65 6.36 1.78
N VAL A 103 -5.42 5.86 1.79
CA VAL A 103 -5.05 4.60 2.42
C VAL A 103 -4.31 4.93 3.71
N THR A 104 -4.87 4.49 4.83
CA THR A 104 -4.33 4.73 6.18
C THR A 104 -3.76 3.43 6.72
N PHE A 105 -2.48 3.43 7.06
CA PHE A 105 -1.81 2.33 7.72
C PHE A 105 -1.68 2.64 9.20
N THR A 106 -2.30 1.86 10.08
CA THR A 106 -2.24 2.07 11.54
C THR A 106 -1.50 0.93 12.22
N LEU A 107 -0.33 1.21 12.80
CA LEU A 107 0.39 0.29 13.67
C LEU A 107 -0.45 0.00 14.91
N LEU A 108 -0.73 -1.28 15.18
CA LEU A 108 -1.30 -1.67 16.49
C LEU A 108 -0.26 -2.22 17.44
N SER A 109 0.76 -2.92 16.94
CA SER A 109 1.84 -3.42 17.79
C SER A 109 3.09 -3.81 16.99
N GLY A 110 4.23 -3.82 17.67
CA GLY A 110 5.51 -4.27 17.11
C GLY A 110 6.48 -3.13 16.83
N PRO A 111 7.67 -3.41 16.26
CA PRO A 111 8.68 -2.38 16.03
C PRO A 111 8.26 -1.38 14.94
N SER A 112 8.06 -0.10 15.28
CA SER A 112 7.62 0.95 14.34
C SER A 112 8.55 1.11 13.14
N ARG A 113 9.86 0.91 13.32
CA ARG A 113 10.83 0.92 12.22
C ARG A 113 10.53 -0.17 11.18
N ARG A 114 10.17 -1.37 11.63
CA ARG A 114 9.85 -2.49 10.74
C ARG A 114 8.50 -2.29 10.06
N PHE A 115 7.53 -1.74 10.79
CA PHE A 115 6.27 -1.28 10.22
C PHE A 115 6.47 -0.31 9.06
N LYS A 116 7.28 0.74 9.26
CA LYS A 116 7.59 1.71 8.20
C LYS A 116 8.15 1.05 6.94
N ARG A 117 9.09 0.09 7.08
CA ARG A 117 9.65 -0.66 5.92
C ARG A 117 8.60 -1.49 5.18
N VAL A 118 7.69 -2.12 5.91
CA VAL A 118 6.58 -2.87 5.31
C VAL A 118 5.66 -1.92 4.54
N VAL A 119 5.30 -0.79 5.14
CA VAL A 119 4.44 0.21 4.50
C VAL A 119 5.10 0.83 3.26
N GLU A 120 6.40 1.13 3.30
CA GLU A 120 7.16 1.61 2.13
C GLU A 120 7.06 0.65 0.94
N THR A 121 7.10 -0.67 1.22
CA THR A 121 6.97 -1.70 0.18
C THR A 121 5.56 -1.73 -0.41
N ILE A 122 4.52 -1.60 0.43
CA ILE A 122 3.12 -1.55 -0.02
C ILE A 122 2.84 -0.25 -0.78
N GLN A 123 3.39 0.87 -0.32
CA GLN A 123 3.31 2.17 -0.98
C GLN A 123 3.90 2.14 -2.39
N ALA A 124 5.04 1.48 -2.57
CA ALA A 124 5.63 1.32 -3.89
C ALA A 124 4.62 0.67 -4.86
N GLN A 125 3.95 -0.42 -4.46
CA GLN A 125 2.92 -1.07 -5.29
C GLN A 125 1.72 -0.15 -5.56
N LEU A 126 1.22 0.53 -4.52
CA LEU A 126 0.11 1.47 -4.63
C LEU A 126 0.38 2.66 -5.56
N LEU A 127 1.63 3.03 -5.79
CA LEU A 127 2.01 4.18 -6.62
C LEU A 127 2.62 3.78 -7.97
N SER A 128 2.89 2.50 -8.21
CA SER A 128 3.63 2.01 -9.40
C SER A 128 2.87 2.06 -10.73
N THR A 129 1.73 2.74 -10.84
CA THR A 129 0.89 2.71 -12.05
C THR A 129 0.78 4.06 -12.79
N HIS A 130 1.73 4.98 -12.64
CA HIS A 130 1.76 6.21 -13.46
C HIS A 130 2.89 6.25 -14.50
N ASP A 131 3.69 5.19 -14.63
CA ASP A 131 4.85 5.18 -15.54
C ASP A 131 5.02 3.83 -16.27
N GLN A 132 3.91 3.18 -16.64
CA GLN A 132 4.00 2.20 -17.72
C GLN A 132 3.80 2.93 -19.04
N PRO A 133 4.84 3.07 -19.90
CA PRO A 133 4.60 3.44 -21.28
C PRO A 133 3.65 2.39 -21.84
N SER A 134 2.53 2.84 -22.41
CA SER A 134 1.73 2.03 -23.31
C SER A 134 2.66 1.47 -24.38
N VAL A 135 3.07 0.21 -24.23
CA VAL A 135 3.92 -0.47 -25.21
C VAL A 135 3.05 -0.70 -26.44
N GLN A 136 3.09 0.29 -27.32
CA GLN A 136 2.78 0.15 -28.72
C GLN A 136 3.81 -0.79 -29.35
N GLN A 137 3.28 -1.83 -29.99
CA GLN A 137 3.91 -2.72 -30.97
C GLN A 137 4.86 -3.80 -30.46
N LEU A 138 4.44 -5.05 -30.71
CA LEU A 138 5.19 -5.98 -31.55
C LEU A 138 4.19 -6.92 -32.25
N SER A 139 3.89 -6.60 -33.50
CA SER A 139 3.29 -7.51 -34.47
C SER A 139 4.38 -8.45 -35.00
N ALA A 140 4.26 -9.76 -34.80
CA ALA A 140 4.52 -10.79 -35.81
C ALA A 140 4.33 -12.21 -35.24
N ALA A 141 3.36 -12.91 -35.84
CA ALA A 141 3.27 -14.36 -36.02
C ALA A 141 3.27 -15.26 -34.76
N PHE A 142 2.11 -15.81 -34.42
CA PHE A 142 1.86 -17.27 -34.48
C PHE A 142 0.34 -17.50 -34.43
N SER A 143 -0.18 -18.11 -35.49
CA SER A 143 -1.56 -18.57 -35.60
C SER A 143 -1.84 -19.68 -34.57
N ASP A 144 -2.88 -19.49 -33.77
CA ASP A 144 -3.84 -20.49 -33.25
C ASP A 144 -4.63 -19.76 -32.15
N GLY A 145 -5.85 -19.29 -32.39
CA GLY A 145 -6.98 -20.19 -32.53
C GLY A 145 -7.65 -20.35 -31.16
N GLN A 146 -8.44 -19.34 -30.76
CA GLN A 146 -9.60 -19.49 -29.88
C GLN A 146 -9.38 -20.21 -28.52
N LYS A 147 -9.11 -19.48 -27.42
CA LYS A 147 -9.53 -19.81 -26.01
C LYS A 147 -8.88 -18.91 -24.95
N VAL A 148 -9.10 -17.59 -25.00
CA VAL A 148 -8.77 -16.69 -23.86
C VAL A 148 -9.81 -15.60 -23.73
N ALA A 149 -11.07 -16.00 -23.53
CA ALA A 149 -12.14 -15.08 -23.16
C ALA A 149 -13.00 -15.57 -21.97
N ASN A 150 -12.75 -16.79 -21.46
CA ASN A 150 -13.60 -17.38 -20.42
C ASN A 150 -12.89 -17.62 -19.06
N SER A 151 -11.64 -17.23 -18.89
CA SER A 151 -10.95 -17.49 -17.61
C SER A 151 -11.18 -16.42 -16.54
N PHE A 152 -11.64 -15.21 -16.90
CA PHE A 152 -11.88 -14.15 -15.93
C PHE A 152 -13.26 -14.27 -15.25
N GLN A 153 -14.25 -14.92 -15.90
CA GLN A 153 -15.53 -15.25 -15.27
C GLN A 153 -15.46 -16.51 -14.39
N GLN A 154 -14.46 -17.38 -14.58
CA GLN A 154 -14.33 -18.61 -13.78
C GLN A 154 -13.71 -18.36 -12.40
N CYS A 155 -12.93 -17.28 -12.21
CA CYS A 155 -12.33 -16.96 -10.92
C CYS A 155 -13.35 -16.45 -9.89
N ASP A 156 -14.43 -15.81 -10.32
CA ASP A 156 -15.52 -15.36 -9.45
C ASP A 156 -16.36 -16.55 -8.92
N GLN A 157 -16.46 -17.63 -9.70
CA GLN A 157 -17.31 -18.77 -9.36
C GLN A 157 -16.63 -19.82 -8.47
N ILE A 158 -15.29 -19.79 -8.33
CA ILE A 158 -14.54 -20.78 -7.53
C ILE A 158 -14.22 -20.27 -6.12
N LEU A 159 -14.19 -18.96 -5.88
CA LEU A 159 -13.90 -18.39 -4.55
C LEU A 159 -15.12 -17.81 -3.82
N GLY A 160 -16.27 -17.73 -4.49
CA GLY A 160 -17.52 -17.19 -3.92
C GLY A 160 -18.11 -17.88 -2.68
N PRO A 161 -17.91 -19.19 -2.40
CA PRO A 161 -18.56 -19.82 -1.25
C PRO A 161 -17.70 -20.03 0.01
N ILE A 162 -16.39 -19.72 0.03
CA ILE A 162 -15.52 -20.08 1.19
C ILE A 162 -15.16 -18.88 2.07
N LEU A 163 -16.02 -17.85 2.09
CA LEU A 163 -15.95 -16.77 3.07
C LEU A 163 -17.36 -16.45 3.59
N TRP A 164 -17.86 -17.33 4.47
CA TRP A 164 -18.71 -16.95 5.60
C TRP A 164 -17.91 -17.23 6.88
#